data_AF-A0A0K1F275-F1
#
_entry.id   AF-A0A0K1F275-F1
#
_cell.length_a   1.000
_cell.length_b   1.000
_cell.length_c   1.000
_cell.angle_alpha   90.00
_cell.angle_beta   90.00
_cell.angle_gamma   90.00
#
_symmetry.space_group_name_H-M   'P 1'
#
loop_
_entity.id
_entity.type
_entity.pdbx_description
1 polymer ?
#
loop_
_entity_poly.entity_id
_entity_poly.type
_entity_poly.pdbx_seq_one_letter_code
_entity_poly.pdbx_strand_id
1 'polypeptide(L)'
;MEAITNLTSAFMNLFYEGGKQFTSWVTGIIPLILMLLVFMNSLVAFIGQERVNRFAKFCTGNPLLRYLVLPFVSALMLGNPMALSMGKFLPEFYKPAYYAAASYHCHTNSGIFAHINPGEIFIYLGIASGVTALGLDTSQLALRYLLVGFVANFISGWSTEFTTRLVERQQRVRLARELGQHNEHLDAAA
;
A
#
# COMPACT_ATOMS: atom_id res chain seq x y z
N MET A 1 -46.91 10.80 -0.91
CA MET A 1 -46.56 10.48 0.50
C MET A 1 -45.50 9.38 0.56
N GLU A 2 -45.69 8.24 -0.12
CA GLU A 2 -44.71 7.14 -0.17
C GLU A 2 -43.33 7.51 -0.73
N ALA A 3 -43.26 8.33 -1.78
CA ALA A 3 -41.97 8.76 -2.34
C ALA A 3 -41.15 9.61 -1.35
N ILE A 4 -41.81 10.46 -0.57
CA ILE A 4 -41.16 11.31 0.43
C ILE A 4 -40.71 10.44 1.62
N THR A 5 -41.54 9.51 2.08
CA THR A 5 -41.16 8.59 3.18
C THR A 5 -40.04 7.62 2.78
N ASN A 6 -40.03 7.14 1.52
CA ASN A 6 -38.95 6.30 1.01
C ASN A 6 -37.64 7.07 0.87
N LEU A 7 -37.70 8.33 0.41
CA LEU A 7 -36.51 9.18 0.33
C LEU A 7 -35.93 9.48 1.72
N THR A 8 -36.77 9.81 2.70
CA THR A 8 -36.32 10.05 4.08
C THR A 8 -35.75 8.78 4.71
N SER A 9 -36.35 7.61 4.45
CA SER A 9 -35.84 6.33 4.96
C SER A 9 -34.52 5.94 4.31
N ALA A 10 -34.37 6.17 3.00
CA ALA A 10 -33.11 5.95 2.29
C ALA A 10 -32.02 6.93 2.77
N PHE A 11 -32.36 8.19 3.00
CA PHE A 11 -31.46 9.20 3.56
C PHE A 11 -30.97 8.78 4.95
N MET A 12 -31.87 8.37 5.85
CA MET A 12 -31.50 7.89 7.19
C MET A 12 -30.68 6.60 7.15
N ASN A 13 -31.01 5.65 6.26
CA ASN A 13 -30.23 4.42 6.08
C ASN A 13 -28.79 4.72 5.63
N LEU A 14 -28.56 5.74 4.80
CA LEU A 14 -27.21 6.16 4.42
C LEU A 14 -26.39 6.55 5.66
N PHE A 15 -26.96 7.31 6.61
CA PHE A 15 -26.26 7.64 7.85
C PHE A 15 -26.08 6.43 8.77
N TYR A 16 -27.05 5.51 8.80
CA TYR A 16 -26.94 4.29 9.60
C TYR A 16 -25.80 3.38 9.11
N GLU A 17 -25.72 3.15 7.79
CA GLU A 17 -24.63 2.38 7.18
C GLU A 17 -23.29 3.12 7.30
N GLY A 18 -23.28 4.44 7.13
CA GLY A 18 -22.09 5.27 7.41
C GLY A 18 -21.60 5.14 8.85
N GLY A 19 -22.52 5.12 9.83
CA GLY A 19 -22.21 4.92 11.25
C GLY A 19 -21.65 3.54 11.55
N LYS A 20 -22.18 2.48 10.92
CA LYS A 20 -21.62 1.13 11.01
C LYS A 20 -20.20 1.07 10.45
N GLN A 21 -19.98 1.66 9.28
CA GLN A 21 -18.66 1.69 8.65
C GLN A 21 -17.64 2.43 9.51
N PHE A 22 -18.00 3.60 10.04
CA PHE A 22 -17.15 4.35 10.95
C PHE A 22 -16.81 3.54 12.22
N THR A 23 -17.81 2.90 12.83
CA THR A 23 -17.61 2.05 14.01
C THR A 23 -16.65 0.90 13.71
N SER A 24 -16.79 0.25 12.55
CA SER A 24 -15.86 -0.79 12.10
C SER A 24 -14.43 -0.29 11.93
N TRP A 25 -14.21 0.96 11.54
CA TRP A 25 -12.88 1.55 11.48
C TRP A 25 -12.30 1.79 12.87
N VAL A 26 -13.10 2.33 13.79
CA VAL A 26 -12.70 2.62 15.18
C VAL A 26 -12.35 1.35 15.95
N THR A 27 -13.05 0.24 15.70
CA THR A 27 -12.79 -1.05 16.36
C THR A 27 -11.83 -1.96 15.61
N GLY A 28 -11.53 -1.65 14.34
CA GLY A 28 -10.69 -2.46 13.47
C GLY A 28 -9.41 -1.76 13.06
N ILE A 29 -9.45 -1.05 11.93
CA ILE A 29 -8.25 -0.59 11.24
C ILE A 29 -7.51 0.56 11.96
N ILE A 30 -8.24 1.45 12.65
CA ILE A 30 -7.64 2.60 13.33
C ILE A 30 -6.71 2.15 14.47
N PRO A 31 -7.15 1.31 15.45
CA PRO A 31 -6.26 0.79 16.50
C PRO A 31 -5.07 0.01 15.93
N LEU A 32 -5.29 -0.78 14.89
CA LEU A 32 -4.24 -1.58 14.25
C LEU A 32 -3.13 -0.69 13.67
N ILE A 33 -3.50 0.33 12.89
CA ILE A 33 -2.53 1.28 12.31
C ILE A 33 -1.82 2.08 13.41
N LEU A 34 -2.53 2.48 14.46
CA LEU A 34 -1.91 3.20 15.59
C LEU A 34 -0.85 2.35 16.29
N MET A 35 -1.19 1.11 16.65
CA MET A 35 -0.24 0.19 17.30
C MET A 35 0.96 -0.12 16.41
N LEU A 36 0.73 -0.24 15.10
CA LEU A 36 1.79 -0.41 14.12
C LEU A 36 2.73 0.81 14.07
N LEU A 37 2.20 2.03 14.04
CA LEU A 37 3.02 3.24 14.05
C LEU A 37 3.85 3.34 15.32
N VAL A 38 3.26 3.02 16.47
CA VAL A 38 3.99 2.96 17.76
C VAL A 38 5.10 1.91 17.70
N PHE A 39 4.78 0.68 17.31
CA PHE A 39 5.75 -0.42 17.22
C PHE A 39 6.90 -0.10 16.24
N MET A 40 6.60 0.43 15.06
CA MET A 40 7.62 0.84 14.09
C MET A 40 8.51 1.96 14.65
N ASN A 41 7.92 2.96 15.33
CA ASN A 41 8.70 4.02 15.96
C ASN A 41 9.61 3.48 17.07
N SER A 42 9.10 2.56 17.87
CA SER A 42 9.88 1.87 18.92
C SER A 42 11.01 1.03 18.34
N LEU A 43 10.77 0.28 17.25
CA LEU A 43 11.82 -0.48 16.56
C LEU A 43 12.93 0.42 16.01
N VAL A 44 12.58 1.57 15.45
CA VAL A 44 13.57 2.55 14.95
C VAL A 44 14.42 3.10 16.07
N ALA A 45 13.78 3.46 17.20
CA ALA A 45 14.48 3.89 18.39
C ALA A 45 15.41 2.79 18.92
N PHE A 46 14.99 1.52 18.87
CA PHE A 46 15.76 0.37 19.32
C PHE A 46 16.93 0.01 18.40
N ILE A 47 16.71 -0.03 17.08
CA ILE A 47 17.71 -0.37 16.06
C ILE A 47 18.75 0.76 15.90
N GLY A 48 18.31 2.00 16.11
CA GLY A 48 19.10 3.21 15.93
C GLY A 48 18.98 3.81 14.53
N GLN A 49 18.91 5.15 14.47
CA GLN A 49 18.65 5.90 13.24
C GLN A 49 19.71 5.65 12.15
N GLU A 50 20.99 5.52 12.52
CA GLU A 50 22.10 5.22 11.60
C GLU A 50 21.90 3.92 10.81
N ARG A 51 21.47 2.84 11.48
CA ARG A 51 21.24 1.55 10.82
C ARG A 51 20.02 1.60 9.92
N VAL A 52 18.96 2.27 10.35
CA VAL A 52 17.75 2.50 9.54
C VAL A 52 18.08 3.35 8.30
N ASN A 53 18.89 4.40 8.44
CA ASN A 53 19.35 5.23 7.33
C ASN A 53 20.21 4.42 6.34
N ARG A 54 21.05 3.50 6.83
CA ARG A 54 21.84 2.62 5.97
C ARG A 54 20.96 1.64 5.19
N PHE A 55 19.97 1.04 5.85
CA PHE A 55 18.98 0.20 5.20
C PHE A 55 18.19 0.98 4.13
N ALA A 56 17.75 2.20 4.46
CA ALA A 56 17.09 3.09 3.53
C ALA A 56 17.95 3.36 2.29
N LYS A 57 19.22 3.75 2.47
CA LYS A 57 20.17 3.99 1.36
C LYS A 57 20.39 2.74 0.50
N PHE A 58 20.46 1.56 1.11
CA PHE A 58 20.63 0.31 0.38
C PHE A 58 19.39 -0.01 -0.48
N CYS A 59 18.19 0.07 0.10
CA CYS A 59 16.95 -0.17 -0.62
C CYS A 59 16.66 0.88 -1.70
N THR A 60 17.14 2.12 -1.53
CA THR A 60 16.96 3.18 -2.53
C THR A 60 18.05 3.22 -3.59
N GLY A 61 19.14 2.45 -3.47
CA GLY A 61 20.22 2.48 -4.45
C GLY A 61 19.84 1.90 -5.82
N ASN A 62 18.86 1.00 -5.87
CA ASN A 62 18.43 0.33 -7.11
C ASN A 62 16.90 0.26 -7.19
N PRO A 63 16.28 0.68 -8.31
CA PRO A 63 14.84 0.56 -8.50
C PRO A 63 14.28 -0.87 -8.35
N LEU A 64 15.05 -1.91 -8.70
CA LEU A 64 14.64 -3.31 -8.49
C LEU A 64 14.52 -3.62 -6.99
N LEU A 65 15.49 -3.18 -6.18
CA LEU A 65 15.39 -3.34 -4.73
C LEU A 65 14.21 -2.54 -4.18
N ARG A 66 13.98 -1.34 -4.70
CA ARG A 66 12.97 -0.42 -4.18
C ARG A 66 11.53 -0.80 -4.53
N TYR A 67 11.28 -1.32 -5.74
CA TYR A 67 9.93 -1.54 -6.28
C TYR A 67 9.57 -3.01 -6.50
N LEU A 68 10.53 -3.92 -6.44
CA LEU A 68 10.28 -5.36 -6.57
C LEU A 68 10.61 -6.09 -5.25
N VAL A 69 11.88 -6.06 -4.83
CA VAL A 69 12.34 -6.90 -3.71
C VAL A 69 11.80 -6.40 -2.37
N LEU A 70 12.01 -5.12 -2.04
CA LEU A 70 11.56 -4.57 -0.76
C LEU A 70 10.04 -4.69 -0.61
N PRO A 71 9.20 -4.27 -1.57
CA PRO A 71 7.75 -4.42 -1.47
C PRO A 71 7.30 -5.88 -1.33
N PHE A 72 7.91 -6.82 -2.08
CA PHE A 72 7.60 -8.25 -1.99
C PHE A 72 7.90 -8.81 -0.60
N VAL A 73 9.10 -8.58 -0.08
CA VAL A 73 9.51 -9.07 1.24
C VAL A 73 8.66 -8.43 2.34
N SER A 74 8.40 -7.12 2.25
CA SER A 74 7.50 -6.43 3.18
C SER A 74 6.10 -7.05 3.17
N ALA A 75 5.52 -7.30 1.99
CA ALA A 75 4.21 -7.93 1.87
C ALA A 75 4.19 -9.34 2.46
N LEU A 76 5.19 -10.17 2.12
CA LEU A 76 5.28 -11.56 2.57
C LEU A 76 5.43 -11.68 4.10
N MET A 77 6.26 -10.81 4.70
CA MET A 77 6.59 -10.87 6.12
C MET A 77 5.58 -10.15 7.01
N LEU A 78 5.00 -9.05 6.54
CA LEU A 78 4.20 -8.15 7.36
C LEU A 78 2.71 -8.17 6.99
N GLY A 79 2.37 -8.48 5.74
CA GLY A 79 1.01 -8.39 5.23
C GLY A 79 0.44 -6.97 5.21
N ASN A 80 -0.78 -6.82 4.71
CA ASN A 80 -1.54 -5.58 4.66
C ASN A 80 -2.14 -5.26 6.05
N PRO A 81 -2.10 -4.02 6.56
CA PRO A 81 -1.44 -2.82 6.01
C PRO A 81 0.02 -2.65 6.43
N MET A 82 0.58 -3.57 7.22
CA MET A 82 1.90 -3.41 7.83
C MET A 82 3.05 -3.26 6.82
N ALA A 83 2.96 -3.94 5.68
CA ALA A 83 3.92 -3.83 4.59
C ALA A 83 4.06 -2.40 4.05
N LEU A 84 3.00 -1.60 4.12
CA LEU A 84 2.98 -0.22 3.62
C LEU A 84 3.79 0.72 4.52
N SER A 85 3.89 0.42 5.82
CA SER A 85 4.62 1.24 6.79
C SER A 85 6.13 1.24 6.57
N MET A 86 6.68 0.24 5.87
CA MET A 86 8.10 0.23 5.47
C MET A 86 8.47 1.42 4.57
N GLY A 87 7.50 2.03 3.89
CA GLY A 87 7.70 3.27 3.14
C GLY A 87 8.16 4.44 4.01
N LYS A 88 7.91 4.41 5.32
CA LYS A 88 8.42 5.42 6.27
C LYS A 88 9.95 5.51 6.25
N PHE A 89 10.62 4.40 5.96
CA PHE A 89 12.08 4.31 5.89
C PHE A 89 12.64 4.65 4.51
N LEU A 90 11.83 5.20 3.62
CA LEU A 90 12.28 5.69 2.33
C LEU A 90 12.25 7.23 2.30
N PRO A 91 13.18 7.85 1.56
CA PRO A 91 13.15 9.29 1.26
C PRO A 91 11.79 9.70 0.71
N GLU A 92 11.38 10.94 0.99
CA GLU A 92 10.04 11.45 0.70
C GLU A 92 9.62 11.21 -0.76
N PHE A 93 10.54 11.47 -1.69
CA PHE A 93 10.30 11.28 -3.11
C PHE A 93 9.90 9.84 -3.49
N TYR A 94 10.42 8.85 -2.80
CA TYR A 94 10.22 7.45 -3.15
C TYR A 94 9.00 6.81 -2.47
N LYS A 95 8.41 7.47 -1.47
CA LYS A 95 7.26 6.94 -0.72
C LYS A 95 6.04 6.65 -1.59
N PRO A 96 5.61 7.53 -2.52
CA PRO A 96 4.45 7.25 -3.38
C PRO A 96 4.66 6.01 -4.25
N ALA A 97 5.84 5.90 -4.85
CA ALA A 97 6.21 4.79 -5.72
C ALA A 97 6.34 3.46 -4.95
N TYR A 98 6.89 3.50 -3.74
CA TYR A 98 6.89 2.34 -2.85
C TYR A 98 5.47 1.92 -2.48
N TYR A 99 4.61 2.87 -2.11
CA TYR A 99 3.22 2.59 -1.75
C TYR A 99 2.47 1.92 -2.90
N ALA A 100 2.66 2.40 -4.13
CA ALA A 100 2.07 1.80 -5.33
C ALA A 100 2.52 0.34 -5.50
N ALA A 101 3.83 0.09 -5.46
CA ALA A 101 4.39 -1.26 -5.61
C ALA A 101 4.00 -2.21 -4.46
N ALA A 102 4.00 -1.74 -3.22
CA ALA A 102 3.71 -2.54 -2.03
C ALA A 102 2.22 -2.89 -1.93
N SER A 103 1.33 -1.92 -2.20
CA SER A 103 -0.12 -2.17 -2.23
C SER A 103 -0.48 -3.24 -3.26
N TYR A 104 0.16 -3.21 -4.42
CA TYR A 104 -0.04 -4.22 -5.45
C TYR A 104 0.48 -5.61 -5.04
N HIS A 105 1.64 -5.69 -4.37
CA HIS A 105 2.14 -6.96 -3.81
C HIS A 105 1.20 -7.53 -2.73
N CYS A 106 0.48 -6.69 -1.98
CA CYS A 106 -0.54 -7.15 -1.04
C CYS A 106 -1.73 -7.86 -1.73
N HIS A 107 -1.91 -7.73 -3.04
CA HIS A 107 -3.03 -8.35 -3.75
C HIS A 107 -2.56 -9.50 -4.63
N THR A 108 -1.57 -9.22 -5.47
CA THR A 108 -1.06 -10.15 -6.49
C THR A 108 -0.38 -11.40 -5.91
N ASN A 109 0.12 -11.31 -4.68
CA ASN A 109 0.74 -12.45 -3.98
C ASN A 109 -0.25 -13.28 -3.17
N SER A 110 -1.44 -12.74 -2.88
CA SER A 110 -2.37 -13.30 -1.89
C SER A 110 -3.01 -14.61 -2.32
N GLY A 111 -2.99 -14.93 -3.61
CA GLY A 111 -3.44 -16.22 -4.12
C GLY A 111 -2.55 -17.40 -3.70
N ILE A 112 -1.26 -17.15 -3.48
CA ILE A 112 -0.31 -18.15 -2.93
C ILE A 112 -0.15 -17.96 -1.43
N PHE A 113 -0.12 -16.71 -0.98
CA PHE A 113 0.14 -16.34 0.41
C PHE A 113 -1.07 -15.61 1.00
N ALA A 114 -2.12 -16.35 1.33
CA ALA A 114 -3.40 -15.78 1.77
C ALA A 114 -3.28 -14.88 3.03
N HIS A 115 -2.26 -15.11 3.86
CA HIS A 115 -1.99 -14.29 5.06
C HIS A 115 -1.52 -12.88 4.74
N ILE A 116 -1.08 -12.60 3.51
CA ILE A 116 -0.63 -11.27 3.10
C ILE A 116 -1.78 -10.27 3.13
N ASN A 117 -2.99 -10.67 2.74
CA ASN A 117 -4.13 -9.77 2.72
C ASN A 117 -5.43 -10.49 3.06
N PRO A 118 -5.58 -10.95 4.31
CA PRO A 118 -6.71 -11.77 4.72
C PRO A 118 -8.04 -11.00 4.64
N GLY A 119 -8.01 -9.69 4.84
CA GLY A 119 -9.19 -8.83 4.76
C GLY A 119 -9.76 -8.72 3.34
N GLU A 120 -8.91 -8.81 2.31
CA GLU A 120 -9.29 -8.64 0.90
C GLU A 120 -9.11 -9.94 0.08
N ILE A 121 -8.84 -11.07 0.75
CA ILE A 121 -8.62 -12.37 0.10
C ILE A 121 -9.82 -12.81 -0.74
N PHE A 122 -11.02 -12.36 -0.36
CA PHE A 122 -12.26 -12.64 -1.08
C PHE A 122 -12.21 -12.18 -2.55
N ILE A 123 -11.41 -11.17 -2.90
CA ILE A 123 -11.22 -10.71 -4.28
C ILE A 123 -10.59 -11.84 -5.11
N TYR A 124 -9.52 -12.45 -4.61
CA TYR A 124 -8.88 -13.60 -5.28
C TYR A 124 -9.79 -14.83 -5.28
N LEU A 125 -10.41 -15.14 -4.13
CA LEU A 125 -11.30 -16.31 -4.01
C LEU A 125 -12.51 -16.22 -4.94
N GLY A 126 -13.04 -15.03 -5.20
CA GLY A 126 -14.10 -14.82 -6.18
C GLY A 126 -13.69 -15.26 -7.59
N ILE A 127 -12.48 -14.89 -8.02
CA ILE A 127 -11.92 -15.30 -9.31
C ILE A 127 -11.63 -16.82 -9.31
N ALA A 128 -11.01 -17.34 -8.25
CA ALA A 128 -10.68 -18.75 -8.12
C ALA A 128 -11.93 -19.65 -8.13
N SER A 129 -13.05 -19.20 -7.57
CA SER A 129 -14.33 -19.91 -7.61
C SER A 129 -14.85 -20.06 -9.05
N GLY A 130 -14.76 -18.99 -9.86
CA GLY A 130 -15.10 -19.05 -11.29
C GLY A 130 -14.22 -20.03 -12.07
N VAL A 131 -12.92 -20.06 -11.81
CA VAL A 131 -11.98 -21.02 -12.42
C VAL A 131 -12.29 -22.47 -11.99
N THR A 132 -12.63 -22.66 -10.71
CA THR A 132 -13.02 -23.97 -10.16
C THR A 132 -14.30 -24.50 -10.81
N ALA A 133 -15.29 -23.63 -11.05
CA ALA A 133 -16.54 -23.99 -11.72
C ALA A 133 -16.34 -24.51 -13.16
N LEU A 134 -15.24 -24.10 -13.81
CA LEU A 134 -14.83 -24.59 -15.13
C LEU A 134 -14.03 -25.91 -15.07
N GLY A 135 -13.80 -26.47 -13.88
CA GLY A 135 -13.00 -27.67 -13.67
C GLY A 135 -11.49 -27.45 -13.87
N LEU A 136 -11.03 -26.19 -13.83
CA LEU A 136 -9.63 -25.82 -14.03
C LEU A 136 -8.87 -25.73 -12.70
N ASP A 137 -7.57 -25.98 -12.74
CA ASP A 137 -6.70 -25.94 -11.57
C ASP A 137 -6.40 -24.50 -11.12
N THR A 138 -6.76 -24.20 -9.88
CA THR A 138 -6.54 -22.88 -9.24
C THR A 138 -5.08 -22.65 -8.86
N SER A 139 -4.25 -23.70 -8.78
CA SER A 139 -2.82 -23.55 -8.50
C SER A 139 -2.10 -22.78 -9.62
N GLN A 140 -2.46 -23.04 -10.88
CA GLN A 140 -1.93 -22.33 -12.04
C GLN A 140 -2.36 -20.86 -12.03
N LEU A 141 -3.59 -20.57 -11.62
CA LEU A 141 -4.06 -19.19 -11.45
C LEU A 141 -3.23 -18.46 -10.40
N ALA A 142 -3.02 -19.07 -9.23
CA ALA A 142 -2.22 -18.49 -8.15
C ALA A 142 -0.79 -18.15 -8.59
N LEU A 143 -0.14 -19.08 -9.30
CA LEU A 143 1.22 -18.90 -9.81
C LEU A 143 1.30 -17.80 -10.88
N ARG A 144 0.39 -17.81 -11.86
CA ARG A 144 0.34 -16.77 -12.90
C ARG A 144 0.07 -15.40 -12.29
N TYR A 145 -0.80 -15.33 -11.29
CA TYR A 145 -1.13 -14.08 -10.62
C TYR A 145 0.08 -13.50 -9.87
N LEU A 146 0.88 -14.35 -9.21
CA LEU A 146 2.15 -13.95 -8.61
C LEU A 146 3.18 -13.47 -9.66
N LEU A 147 3.37 -14.23 -10.73
CA LEU A 147 4.38 -13.93 -11.76
C LEU A 147 4.07 -12.65 -12.53
N VAL A 148 2.81 -12.49 -12.96
CA VAL A 148 2.34 -11.24 -13.58
C VAL A 148 2.40 -10.11 -12.56
N GLY A 149 2.08 -10.40 -11.29
CA GLY A 149 2.25 -9.50 -10.16
C GLY A 149 3.64 -8.90 -10.10
N PHE A 150 4.71 -9.69 -10.05
CA PHE A 150 6.08 -9.18 -10.00
C PHE A 150 6.37 -8.12 -11.08
N VAL A 151 5.96 -8.37 -12.32
CA VAL A 151 6.16 -7.43 -13.43
C VAL A 151 5.29 -6.20 -13.27
N ALA A 152 3.99 -6.38 -13.03
CA ALA A 152 3.02 -5.29 -12.92
C ALA A 152 3.32 -4.37 -11.72
N ASN A 153 3.73 -4.94 -10.59
CA ASN A 153 4.03 -4.22 -9.35
C ASN A 153 5.29 -3.36 -9.52
N PHE A 154 6.31 -3.89 -10.20
CA PHE A 154 7.50 -3.12 -10.54
C PHE A 154 7.18 -1.96 -11.49
N ILE A 155 6.41 -2.22 -12.54
CA ILE A 155 5.95 -1.18 -13.49
C ILE A 155 5.13 -0.13 -12.75
N SER A 156 4.25 -0.54 -11.84
CA SER A 156 3.46 0.38 -11.00
C SER A 156 4.38 1.32 -10.23
N GLY A 157 5.32 0.80 -9.44
CA GLY A 157 6.28 1.63 -8.70
C GLY A 157 7.11 2.55 -9.61
N TRP A 158 7.62 2.03 -10.73
CA TRP A 158 8.41 2.83 -11.67
C TRP A 158 7.59 3.95 -12.33
N SER A 159 6.38 3.65 -12.77
CA SER A 159 5.47 4.62 -13.37
C SER A 159 5.08 5.71 -12.37
N THR A 160 4.85 5.34 -11.10
CA THR A 160 4.59 6.29 -10.03
C THR A 160 5.80 7.16 -9.71
N GLU A 161 7.03 6.63 -9.81
CA GLU A 161 8.23 7.47 -9.67
C GLU A 161 8.25 8.56 -10.76
N PHE A 162 7.93 8.20 -12.01
CA PHE A 162 7.84 9.14 -13.11
C PHE A 162 6.75 10.21 -12.88
N THR A 163 5.54 9.80 -12.49
CA THR A 163 4.46 10.75 -12.22
C THR A 163 4.76 11.63 -11.01
N THR A 164 5.47 11.12 -9.99
CA THR A 164 5.92 11.92 -8.85
C THR A 164 6.81 13.07 -9.30
N ARG A 165 7.73 12.84 -10.27
CA ARG A 165 8.57 13.92 -10.85
C ARG A 165 7.75 14.96 -11.60
N LEU A 166 6.65 14.55 -12.24
CA LEU A 166 5.74 15.46 -12.91
C LEU A 166 5.02 16.36 -11.88
N VAL A 167 4.50 15.75 -10.82
CA VAL A 167 3.79 16.46 -9.74
C VAL A 167 4.72 17.40 -8.98
N GLU A 168 5.96 17.02 -8.71
CA GLU A 168 6.99 17.91 -8.14
C GLU A 168 7.16 19.20 -8.95
N ARG A 169 7.24 19.08 -10.28
CA ARG A 169 7.35 20.25 -11.18
C ARG A 169 6.08 21.10 -11.16
N GLN A 170 4.91 20.45 -11.16
CA GLN A 170 3.62 21.14 -11.12
C GLN A 170 3.42 21.92 -9.82
N GLN A 171 3.80 21.32 -8.68
CA GLN A 171 3.66 21.92 -7.35
C GLN A 171 4.85 22.80 -6.96
N ARG A 172 5.90 22.87 -7.78
CA ARG A 172 7.13 23.61 -7.51
C ARG A 172 7.76 23.20 -6.17
N VAL A 173 7.81 21.89 -5.92
CA VAL A 173 8.45 21.30 -4.73
C VAL A 173 9.47 20.29 -5.18
N ARG A 174 10.64 20.27 -4.54
CA ARG A 174 11.64 19.21 -4.64
C ARG A 174 11.48 18.30 -3.42
N LEU A 175 11.01 17.08 -3.62
CA LEU A 175 10.90 16.10 -2.55
C LEU A 175 12.29 15.55 -2.20
N ALA A 176 12.51 15.34 -0.91
CA ALA A 176 13.75 14.81 -0.35
C ALA A 176 14.13 13.46 -1.00
N ARG A 177 15.40 13.36 -1.44
CA ARG A 177 15.96 12.14 -2.06
C ARG A 177 16.78 11.30 -1.10
N GLU A 178 17.18 11.89 0.02
CA GLU A 178 17.79 11.18 1.13
C GLU A 178 16.89 11.21 2.37
N LEU A 179 17.03 10.20 3.23
CA LEU A 179 16.27 10.13 4.47
C LEU A 179 16.77 11.22 5.43
N GLY A 180 15.85 11.97 6.02
CA GLY A 180 16.16 13.06 6.96
C GLY A 180 16.39 14.43 6.32
N GLN A 181 16.38 14.53 4.98
CA GLN A 181 16.31 15.82 4.28
C GLN A 181 14.88 16.38 4.29
N HIS A 182 14.76 17.71 4.23
CA HIS A 182 13.49 18.40 4.06
C HIS A 182 13.17 18.62 2.58
N ASN A 183 11.87 18.77 2.29
CA ASN A 183 11.43 19.17 0.95
C ASN A 183 11.76 20.64 0.72
N GLU A 184 12.14 20.98 -0.50
CA GLU A 184 12.45 22.37 -0.88
C GLU A 184 11.29 22.94 -1.70
N HIS A 185 10.78 24.10 -1.30
CA HIS A 185 9.86 24.87 -2.13
C HIS A 185 10.67 25.71 -3.12
N LEU A 186 10.35 25.57 -4.40
CA LEU A 186 10.96 26.37 -5.46
C LEU A 186 10.14 27.66 -5.58
N ASP A 187 10.60 28.71 -4.91
CA ASP A 187 10.04 30.05 -5.08
C ASP A 187 10.18 30.50 -6.54
N ALA A 188 9.22 31.28 -7.02
CA ALA A 188 9.32 31.88 -8.34
C ALA A 188 10.59 32.72 -8.40
N ALA A 189 11.53 32.37 -9.28
CA ALA A 189 12.56 33.31 -9.69
C ALA A 189 11.83 34.58 -10.19
N ALA A 190 12.10 35.68 -9.50
CA ALA A 190 11.64 37.02 -9.87
C ALA A 190 12.12 37.41 -11.27
#